data_AF-A0A3C0PGR0-F1
#
_entry.id   AF-A0A3C0PGR0-F1
#
_cell.length_a   1.000
_cell.length_b   1.000
_cell.length_c   1.000
_cell.angle_alpha   90.00
_cell.angle_beta   90.00
_cell.angle_gamma   90.00
#
_symmetry.space_group_name_H-M   'P 1'
#
loop_
_entity.id
_entity.type
_entity.pdbx_description
1 polymer ?
#
loop_
_entity_poly.entity_id
_entity_poly.type
_entity_poly.pdbx_seq_one_letter_code
_entity_poly.pdbx_strand_id
1 'polypeptide(L)'
;MAFNGMFSGLEISASGMHAQRIMQNTISSNLANVETTRTEEGGPYRRQFPVFSAASDQSDASLVNQQVKLHGVTTNENHIGIPPTEYPRDERFFGNGVNVDEIREDSRPPKMVYDPSHPDADKNGYVAMPNVSVIEEMTNMISATRAYEANVTAFNATKSMLQQALQI
;
A
#
# COMPACT_ATOMS: atom_id res chain seq x y z
N MET A 1 -18.49 -2.59 -24.88
CA MET A 1 -17.99 -3.21 -23.63
C MET A 1 -16.46 -3.39 -23.62
N ALA A 2 -15.68 -2.53 -24.30
CA ALA A 2 -14.20 -2.62 -24.35
C ALA A 2 -13.47 -1.38 -23.80
N PHE A 3 -14.19 -0.29 -23.47
CA PHE A 3 -13.58 0.99 -23.07
C PHE A 3 -13.31 1.12 -21.56
N ASN A 4 -14.01 0.40 -20.68
CA ASN A 4 -13.81 0.55 -19.23
C ASN A 4 -12.45 0.03 -18.73
N GLY A 5 -11.86 -0.99 -19.40
CA GLY A 5 -10.58 -1.57 -18.96
C GLY A 5 -9.37 -0.69 -19.22
N MET A 6 -9.38 0.13 -20.29
CA MET A 6 -8.22 0.96 -20.66
C MET A 6 -8.07 2.19 -19.76
N PHE A 7 -9.18 2.75 -19.25
CA PHE A 7 -9.15 3.86 -18.30
C PHE A 7 -8.84 3.42 -16.87
N SER A 8 -9.22 2.19 -16.51
CA SER A 8 -8.86 1.58 -15.21
C SER A 8 -7.34 1.54 -14.99
N GLY A 9 -6.53 1.24 -16.03
CA GLY A 9 -5.07 1.27 -15.91
C GLY A 9 -4.49 2.67 -15.59
N LEU A 10 -5.09 3.73 -16.13
CA LEU A 10 -4.71 5.11 -15.80
C LEU A 10 -5.12 5.47 -14.36
N GLU A 11 -6.31 5.07 -13.93
CA GLU A 11 -6.85 5.35 -12.59
C GLU A 11 -6.06 4.62 -11.49
N ILE A 12 -5.68 3.36 -11.73
CA ILE A 12 -4.81 2.58 -10.84
C ILE A 12 -3.42 3.23 -10.75
N SER A 13 -2.84 3.63 -11.87
CA SER A 13 -1.53 4.29 -11.89
C SER A 13 -1.58 5.64 -11.18
N ALA A 14 -2.67 6.41 -11.38
CA ALA A 14 -2.87 7.71 -10.75
C ALA A 14 -3.05 7.61 -9.23
N SER A 15 -3.91 6.71 -8.76
CA SER A 15 -4.11 6.44 -7.34
C SER A 15 -2.84 5.89 -6.69
N GLY A 16 -2.13 4.98 -7.36
CA GLY A 16 -0.81 4.49 -6.94
C GLY A 16 0.23 5.60 -6.83
N MET A 17 0.33 6.51 -7.81
CA MET A 17 1.23 7.68 -7.73
C MET A 17 0.87 8.61 -6.57
N HIS A 18 -0.42 8.82 -6.32
CA HIS A 18 -0.88 9.65 -5.20
C HIS A 18 -0.53 9.01 -3.85
N ALA A 19 -0.80 7.71 -3.69
CA ALA A 19 -0.43 6.94 -2.50
C ALA A 19 1.08 6.98 -2.25
N GLN A 20 1.88 6.75 -3.30
CA GLN A 20 3.35 6.84 -3.19
C GLN A 20 3.80 8.25 -2.85
N ARG A 21 3.23 9.31 -3.44
CA ARG A 21 3.56 10.70 -3.07
C ARG A 21 3.29 11.00 -1.59
N ILE A 22 2.19 10.51 -1.04
CA ILE A 22 1.92 10.63 0.40
C ILE A 22 3.01 9.90 1.20
N MET A 23 3.38 8.68 0.78
CA MET A 23 4.47 7.94 1.40
C MET A 23 5.79 8.73 1.37
N GLN A 24 6.15 9.35 0.24
CA GLN A 24 7.35 10.20 0.14
C GLN A 24 7.31 11.38 1.11
N ASN A 25 6.16 12.05 1.22
CA ASN A 25 5.98 13.16 2.15
C ASN A 25 6.10 12.69 3.61
N THR A 26 5.52 11.55 3.96
CA THR A 26 5.63 10.97 5.31
C THR A 26 7.08 10.59 5.64
N ILE A 27 7.77 9.91 4.72
CA ILE A 27 9.20 9.54 4.90
C ILE A 27 10.06 10.80 5.05
N SER A 28 9.82 11.83 4.24
CA SER A 28 10.54 13.09 4.35
C SER A 28 10.27 13.79 5.69
N SER A 29 9.03 13.74 6.18
CA SER A 29 8.67 14.28 7.50
C SER A 29 9.36 13.51 8.63
N ASN A 30 9.40 12.18 8.56
CA ASN A 30 10.12 11.34 9.50
C ASN A 30 11.61 11.70 9.54
N LEU A 31 12.24 11.84 8.37
CA LEU A 31 13.65 12.18 8.26
C LEU A 31 13.95 13.59 8.77
N ALA A 32 13.07 14.56 8.49
CA ALA A 32 13.22 15.94 8.97
C ALA A 32 13.11 16.02 10.50
N ASN A 33 12.33 15.14 11.12
CA ASN A 33 12.10 15.11 12.57
C ASN A 33 12.91 14.03 13.30
N VAL A 34 13.93 13.43 12.67
CA VAL A 34 14.72 12.35 13.28
C VAL A 34 15.47 12.77 14.54
N GLU A 35 15.84 14.05 14.64
CA GLU A 35 16.51 14.65 15.80
C GLU A 35 15.55 15.45 16.70
N THR A 36 14.23 15.39 16.46
CA THR A 36 13.25 16.20 17.20
C THR A 36 12.89 15.54 18.53
N THR A 37 13.55 15.97 19.60
CA THR A 37 13.37 15.50 20.99
C THR A 37 12.17 16.10 21.71
N ARG A 38 11.59 17.19 21.18
CA ARG A 38 10.46 17.89 21.77
C ARG A 38 9.46 18.34 20.70
N THR A 39 8.26 17.77 20.74
CA THR A 39 7.10 18.21 19.94
C THR A 39 6.22 19.19 20.73
N GLU A 40 5.24 19.81 20.06
CA GLU A 40 4.26 20.71 20.69
C GLU A 40 3.40 20.00 21.76
N GLU A 41 3.14 18.71 21.57
CA GLU A 41 2.36 17.86 22.50
C GLU A 41 3.19 17.32 23.66
N GLY A 42 4.51 17.50 23.61
CA GLY A 42 5.47 17.01 24.59
C GLY A 42 6.04 15.63 24.25
N GLY A 43 7.34 15.46 24.52
CA GLY A 43 8.09 14.25 24.20
C GLY A 43 8.68 14.24 22.78
N PRO A 44 9.42 13.17 22.43
CA PRO A 44 10.07 13.06 21.13
C PRO A 44 9.09 12.75 20.00
N TYR A 45 9.46 13.14 18.78
CA TYR A 45 8.72 12.79 17.57
C TYR A 45 8.55 11.27 17.44
N ARG A 46 7.36 10.85 16.99
CA ARG A 46 7.05 9.45 16.70
C ARG A 46 6.99 9.26 15.20
N ARG A 47 7.63 8.19 14.72
CA ARG A 47 7.60 7.83 13.30
C ARG A 47 6.16 7.65 12.83
N GLN A 48 5.84 8.24 11.69
CA GLN A 48 4.54 8.11 11.04
C GLN A 48 4.64 7.22 9.79
N PHE A 49 3.57 6.51 9.45
CA PHE A 49 3.47 5.73 8.22
C PHE A 49 2.03 5.72 7.67
N PRO A 50 1.86 5.82 6.35
CA PRO A 50 0.54 5.72 5.73
C PRO A 50 0.01 4.28 5.77
N VAL A 51 -1.28 4.13 6.01
CA VAL A 51 -2.03 2.88 5.87
C VAL A 51 -2.82 2.95 4.57
N PHE A 52 -2.68 1.90 3.77
CA PHE A 52 -3.31 1.81 2.47
C PHE A 52 -4.37 0.71 2.45
N SER A 53 -5.49 0.97 1.78
CA SER A 53 -6.49 -0.03 1.45
C SER A 53 -6.58 -0.23 -0.06
N ALA A 54 -6.99 -1.43 -0.46
CA ALA A 54 -7.40 -1.68 -1.84
C ALA A 54 -8.71 -0.95 -2.11
N ALA A 55 -8.80 -0.22 -3.23
CA ALA A 55 -10.06 0.32 -3.69
C ALA A 55 -10.95 -0.85 -4.18
N SER A 56 -11.86 -1.32 -3.32
CA SER A 56 -12.80 -2.37 -3.66
C SER A 56 -13.96 -1.82 -4.51
N ASP A 57 -14.24 -2.44 -5.64
CA ASP A 57 -15.55 -2.33 -6.28
C ASP A 57 -16.54 -3.19 -5.49
N GLN A 58 -17.62 -2.61 -4.97
CA GLN A 58 -18.77 -3.40 -4.51
C GLN A 58 -19.43 -4.03 -5.74
N SER A 59 -18.81 -5.06 -6.32
CA SER A 59 -19.45 -5.91 -7.31
C SER A 59 -19.92 -7.18 -6.60
N ASP A 60 -21.23 -7.27 -6.44
CA ASP A 60 -21.95 -8.40 -5.86
C ASP A 60 -21.42 -9.75 -6.39
N ALA A 61 -20.65 -10.44 -5.56
CA ALA A 61 -20.20 -11.82 -5.80
C ALA A 61 -21.36 -12.85 -5.80
N SER A 62 -22.62 -12.40 -5.71
CA SER A 62 -23.82 -13.24 -5.61
C SER A 62 -24.27 -13.84 -6.94
N LEU A 63 -23.91 -13.23 -8.09
CA LEU A 63 -24.29 -13.75 -9.41
C LEU A 63 -23.22 -14.66 -10.04
N VAL A 64 -22.00 -14.65 -9.50
CA VAL A 64 -20.88 -15.50 -9.96
C VAL A 64 -20.89 -16.86 -9.27
N ASN A 65 -21.53 -16.95 -8.10
CA ASN A 65 -21.65 -18.14 -7.26
C ASN A 65 -22.91 -18.99 -7.52
N GLN A 66 -23.54 -18.89 -8.70
CA GLN A 66 -24.55 -19.90 -9.04
C GLN A 66 -23.86 -21.16 -9.55
N GLN A 67 -23.46 -21.99 -8.59
CA GLN A 67 -22.95 -23.33 -8.78
C GLN A 67 -23.94 -24.11 -9.68
N VAL A 68 -23.58 -24.34 -10.95
CA VAL A 68 -24.33 -25.27 -11.79
C VAL A 68 -24.10 -26.65 -11.16
N LYS A 69 -25.10 -27.13 -10.41
CA LYS A 69 -25.12 -28.47 -9.83
C LYS A 69 -25.11 -29.49 -10.97
N LEU A 70 -23.93 -29.85 -11.45
CA LEU A 70 -23.77 -31.00 -12.34
C LEU A 70 -24.07 -32.25 -11.51
N HIS A 71 -25.31 -32.73 -11.61
CA HIS A 71 -25.73 -34.01 -11.05
C HIS A 71 -25.04 -35.13 -11.83
N GLY A 72 -23.87 -35.56 -11.35
CA GLY A 72 -23.30 -36.85 -11.71
C GLY A 72 -23.73 -37.89 -10.68
N VAL A 73 -24.52 -38.88 -11.07
CA VAL A 73 -24.79 -40.05 -10.22
C VAL A 73 -23.59 -40.99 -10.29
N THR A 74 -22.89 -41.15 -9.17
CA THR A 74 -21.80 -42.12 -9.03
C THR A 74 -22.37 -43.53 -9.00
N THR A 75 -21.99 -44.40 -9.94
CA THR A 75 -22.58 -45.74 -10.12
C THR A 75 -21.93 -46.87 -9.30
N ASN A 76 -20.89 -46.64 -8.49
CA ASN A 76 -20.34 -47.65 -7.57
C ASN A 76 -19.60 -47.03 -6.35
N GLU A 77 -19.33 -47.86 -5.33
CA GLU A 77 -18.74 -47.46 -4.03
C GLU A 77 -17.23 -47.11 -4.09
N ASN A 78 -16.52 -47.56 -5.12
CA ASN A 78 -15.08 -47.31 -5.30
C ASN A 78 -14.78 -46.15 -6.28
N HIS A 79 -15.78 -45.36 -6.63
CA HIS A 79 -15.60 -44.20 -7.50
C HIS A 79 -14.83 -43.12 -6.73
N ILE A 80 -13.60 -42.81 -7.17
CA ILE A 80 -12.86 -41.63 -6.70
C ILE A 80 -13.68 -40.40 -7.06
N GLY A 81 -14.32 -39.78 -6.07
CA GLY A 81 -15.14 -38.58 -6.29
C GLY A 81 -14.37 -37.53 -7.09
N ILE A 82 -15.03 -36.92 -8.07
CA ILE A 82 -14.45 -35.79 -8.79
C ILE A 82 -14.13 -34.73 -7.73
N PRO A 83 -12.85 -34.32 -7.55
CA PRO A 83 -12.53 -33.26 -6.63
C PRO A 83 -13.34 -32.03 -7.02
N PRO A 84 -13.86 -31.25 -6.05
CA PRO A 84 -14.58 -30.02 -6.36
C PRO A 84 -13.78 -29.22 -7.39
N THR A 85 -14.40 -28.86 -8.51
CA THR A 85 -13.76 -28.03 -9.55
C THR A 85 -13.52 -26.59 -9.08
N GLU A 86 -13.87 -26.27 -7.84
CA GLU A 86 -13.65 -24.99 -7.20
C GLU A 86 -12.21 -24.86 -6.72
N TYR A 87 -11.29 -24.65 -7.66
CA TYR A 87 -10.28 -23.64 -7.39
C TYR A 87 -11.01 -22.30 -7.49
N PRO A 88 -11.02 -21.44 -6.46
CA PRO A 88 -11.48 -20.07 -6.63
C PRO A 88 -10.53 -19.41 -7.65
N ARG A 89 -10.93 -19.45 -8.93
CA ARG A 89 -10.37 -18.61 -9.97
C ARG A 89 -10.95 -17.25 -9.71
N ASP A 90 -10.16 -16.44 -9.05
CA ASP A 90 -10.49 -15.06 -8.81
C ASP A 90 -10.24 -14.24 -10.08
N GLU A 91 -11.18 -14.33 -11.03
CA GLU A 91 -10.98 -13.79 -12.39
C GLU A 91 -11.19 -12.27 -12.49
N ARG A 92 -11.46 -11.55 -11.38
CA ARG A 92 -11.82 -10.12 -11.43
C ARG A 92 -11.38 -9.28 -10.23
N PHE A 93 -10.19 -9.46 -9.68
CA PHE A 93 -9.55 -8.32 -8.99
C PHE A 93 -8.89 -7.40 -10.02
N PHE A 94 -9.71 -6.72 -10.82
CA PHE A 94 -9.33 -5.39 -11.28
C PHE A 94 -9.48 -4.49 -10.05
N GLY A 95 -8.46 -4.46 -9.20
CA GLY A 95 -8.45 -3.51 -8.08
C GLY A 95 -8.53 -2.10 -8.67
N ASN A 96 -9.44 -1.26 -8.17
CA ASN A 96 -9.64 0.11 -8.66
C ASN A 96 -8.54 1.07 -8.16
N GLY A 97 -7.34 0.55 -7.94
CA GLY A 97 -6.22 1.27 -7.37
C GLY A 97 -6.12 1.16 -5.86
N VAL A 98 -5.47 2.17 -5.26
CA VAL A 98 -5.12 2.20 -3.84
C VAL A 98 -5.64 3.47 -3.21
N ASN A 99 -6.28 3.35 -2.04
CA ASN A 99 -6.67 4.48 -1.22
C ASN A 99 -5.72 4.62 -0.03
N VAL A 100 -5.55 5.86 0.43
CA VAL A 100 -4.84 6.16 1.68
C VAL A 100 -5.88 6.38 2.76
N ASP A 101 -5.95 5.48 3.73
CA ASP A 101 -6.98 5.52 4.77
C ASP A 101 -6.59 6.53 5.86
N GLU A 102 -5.37 6.42 6.37
CA GLU A 102 -4.86 7.26 7.45
C GLU A 102 -3.32 7.27 7.50
N ILE A 103 -2.76 8.25 8.22
CA ILE A 103 -1.35 8.25 8.63
C ILE A 103 -1.32 7.87 10.10
N ARG A 104 -0.66 6.76 10.41
CA ARG A 104 -0.59 6.21 11.77
C ARG A 104 0.78 6.41 12.39
N GLU A 105 0.80 6.65 13.69
CA GLU A 105 2.04 6.73 14.47
C GLU A 105 2.53 5.36 14.94
N ASP A 106 3.85 5.24 15.03
CA ASP A 106 4.53 4.06 15.54
C ASP A 106 4.47 4.01 17.07
N SER A 107 3.87 2.93 17.59
CA SER A 107 3.68 2.71 19.02
C SER A 107 4.93 2.20 19.74
N ARG A 108 6.05 1.96 19.03
CA ARG A 108 7.30 1.54 19.67
C ARG A 108 7.82 2.62 20.64
N PRO A 109 8.49 2.23 21.74
CA PRO A 109 9.05 3.19 22.68
C PRO A 109 10.15 4.04 22.01
N PRO A 110 10.35 5.30 22.45
CA PRO A 110 11.47 6.13 22.01
C PRO A 110 12.82 5.48 22.28
N LYS A 111 13.82 5.83 21.47
CA LYS A 111 15.18 5.31 21.64
C LYS A 111 15.91 6.14 22.70
N MET A 112 16.30 5.52 23.80
CA MET A 112 17.10 6.20 24.82
C MET A 112 18.57 6.25 24.37
N VAL A 113 19.12 7.45 24.22
CA VAL A 113 20.52 7.67 23.84
C VAL A 113 21.21 8.42 24.98
N TYR A 114 22.39 7.96 25.38
CA TYR A 114 23.18 8.63 26.40
C TYR A 114 23.90 9.84 25.79
N ASP A 115 23.44 11.04 26.13
CA ASP A 115 24.09 12.30 25.79
C ASP A 115 23.90 13.31 26.95
N PRO A 116 24.84 13.34 27.91
CA PRO A 116 24.78 14.25 29.05
C PRO A 116 24.89 15.73 28.70
N SER A 117 25.32 16.07 27.48
CA SER A 117 25.48 17.48 27.04
C SER A 117 24.20 18.01 26.40
N HIS A 118 23.21 17.15 26.15
CA HIS A 118 21.98 17.52 25.48
C HIS A 118 21.04 18.30 26.42
N PRO A 119 20.42 19.43 25.98
CA PRO A 119 19.52 20.23 26.82
C PRO A 119 18.30 19.46 27.35
N ASP A 120 17.86 18.44 26.61
CA ASP A 120 16.71 17.58 26.97
C ASP A 120 17.12 16.28 27.68
N ALA A 121 18.36 16.16 28.15
CA ALA A 121 18.81 14.98 28.89
C ALA A 121 18.13 14.90 30.27
N ASP A 122 17.77 13.68 30.66
CA ASP A 122 17.28 13.40 32.00
C ASP A 122 18.40 13.54 33.06
N LYS A 123 18.05 13.39 34.34
CA LYS A 123 19.01 13.47 35.47
C LYS A 123 20.15 12.45 35.38
N ASN A 124 19.99 11.40 34.58
CA ASN A 124 20.96 10.33 34.39
C ASN A 124 21.78 10.51 33.09
N GLY A 125 21.55 11.59 32.32
CA GLY A 125 22.24 11.89 31.07
C GLY A 125 21.66 11.18 29.84
N TYR A 126 20.45 10.64 29.92
CA TYR A 126 19.77 9.99 28.80
C TYR A 126 18.74 10.92 28.14
N VAL A 127 18.72 10.90 26.81
CA VAL A 127 17.78 11.64 25.97
C VAL A 127 16.83 10.64 25.32
N ALA A 128 15.53 10.94 25.37
CA ALA A 128 14.53 10.20 24.61
C ALA A 128 14.56 10.71 23.16
N MET A 129 15.17 9.95 22.27
CA MET A 129 15.23 10.25 20.84
C MET A 129 14.06 9.60 20.09
N PRO A 130 13.61 10.20 18.98
CA PRO A 130 12.67 9.57 18.06
C PRO A 130 13.09 8.16 17.65
N ASN A 131 12.10 7.28 17.46
CA ASN A 131 12.31 5.91 16.97
C ASN A 131 12.42 5.85 15.43
N VAL A 132 12.98 6.88 14.80
CA VAL A 132 13.15 6.98 13.35
C VAL A 132 14.56 6.51 12.98
N SER A 133 14.66 5.61 12.00
CA SER A 133 15.94 5.14 11.47
C SER A 133 16.18 5.76 10.11
N VAL A 134 17.20 6.61 9.98
CA VAL A 134 17.56 7.26 8.71
C VAL A 134 17.81 6.23 7.62
N ILE A 135 18.46 5.11 7.95
CA ILE A 135 18.75 4.04 6.98
C ILE A 135 17.45 3.41 6.48
N GLU A 136 16.52 3.11 7.38
CA GLU A 136 15.21 2.54 7.02
C GLU A 136 14.40 3.52 6.16
N GLU A 137 14.32 4.78 6.58
CA GLU A 137 13.59 5.82 5.84
C GLU A 137 14.21 6.10 4.47
N MET A 138 15.54 6.10 4.33
CA MET A 138 16.19 6.19 3.02
C MET A 138 15.89 4.99 2.14
N THR A 139 15.86 3.77 2.69
CA THR A 139 15.47 2.58 1.89
C THR A 139 14.00 2.62 1.47
N ASN A 140 13.11 3.07 2.36
CA ASN A 140 11.70 3.28 2.06
C ASN A 140 11.52 4.35 0.99
N MET A 141 12.32 5.43 1.05
CA MET A 141 12.32 6.51 0.06
C MET A 141 12.69 5.96 -1.32
N ILE A 142 13.75 5.15 -1.39
CA ILE A 142 14.19 4.51 -2.64
C ILE A 142 13.08 3.61 -3.20
N SER A 143 12.43 2.82 -2.34
CA SER A 143 11.31 1.95 -2.75
C SER A 143 10.15 2.76 -3.31
N ALA A 144 9.73 3.82 -2.60
CA ALA A 144 8.64 4.70 -3.00
C ALA A 144 8.93 5.43 -4.33
N THR A 145 10.17 5.91 -4.52
CA THR A 145 10.60 6.54 -5.78
C THR A 145 10.55 5.54 -6.94
N ARG A 146 11.07 4.33 -6.78
CA ARG A 146 11.01 3.29 -7.83
C ARG A 146 9.58 2.90 -8.17
N ALA A 147 8.70 2.78 -7.17
CA ALA A 147 7.28 2.51 -7.39
C ALA A 147 6.59 3.66 -8.15
N TYR A 148 6.91 4.90 -7.80
CA TYR A 148 6.40 6.08 -8.51
C TYR A 148 6.87 6.11 -9.97
N GLU A 149 8.16 5.87 -10.24
CA GLU A 149 8.72 5.80 -11.60
C GLU A 149 8.07 4.69 -12.44
N ALA A 150 7.84 3.52 -11.85
CA ALA A 150 7.14 2.42 -12.51
C ALA A 150 5.71 2.81 -12.91
N ASN A 151 4.96 3.45 -11.99
CA ASN A 151 3.59 3.90 -12.27
C ASN A 151 3.54 5.01 -13.33
N VAL A 152 4.49 5.96 -13.31
CA VAL A 152 4.62 6.98 -14.37
C VAL A 152 4.87 6.32 -15.72
N THR A 153 5.72 5.29 -15.77
CA THR A 153 6.03 4.56 -17.01
C THR A 153 4.79 3.84 -17.55
N ALA A 154 4.05 3.12 -16.69
CA ALA A 154 2.81 2.44 -17.05
C ALA A 154 1.72 3.43 -17.52
N PHE A 155 1.59 4.58 -16.85
CA PHE A 155 0.68 5.66 -17.23
C PHE A 155 1.00 6.19 -18.62
N ASN A 156 2.28 6.48 -18.89
CA ASN A 156 2.71 6.98 -20.19
C ASN A 156 2.52 5.95 -21.31
N ALA A 157 2.80 4.68 -21.07
CA ALA A 157 2.54 3.60 -22.03
C ALA A 157 1.04 3.53 -22.37
N THR A 158 0.18 3.59 -21.37
CA THR A 158 -1.29 3.59 -21.55
C THR A 158 -1.75 4.82 -22.34
N LYS A 159 -1.22 6.01 -22.01
CA LYS A 159 -1.49 7.24 -22.74
C LYS A 159 -1.09 7.14 -24.21
N SER A 160 0.08 6.59 -24.52
CA SER A 160 0.53 6.40 -25.90
C SER A 160 -0.37 5.44 -26.69
N MET A 161 -0.79 4.33 -26.08
CA MET A 161 -1.74 3.40 -26.71
C MET A 161 -3.09 4.07 -27.01
N LEU A 162 -3.61 4.85 -26.07
CA LEU A 162 -4.87 5.61 -26.26
C LEU A 162 -4.74 6.67 -27.36
N GLN A 163 -3.62 7.39 -27.41
CA GLN A 163 -3.37 8.39 -28.45
C GLN A 163 -3.30 7.77 -29.85
N GLN A 164 -2.70 6.59 -30.00
CA GLN A 164 -2.68 5.87 -31.27
C GLN A 164 -4.07 5.38 -31.66
N ALA A 165 -4.88 4.92 -30.70
CA ALA A 165 -6.25 4.49 -30.95
C ALA A 165 -7.18 5.64 -31.40
N LEU A 166 -6.90 6.88 -30.98
CA LEU A 166 -7.66 8.08 -31.39
C LEU A 166 -7.27 8.63 -32.78
N GLN A 167 -6.19 8.16 -33.39
CA GLN A 167 -5.70 8.62 -34.70
C GLN A 167 -6.26 7.80 -35.88
N ILE A 168 -6.96 6.70 -35.60
CA ILE A 168 -7.65 5.86 -36.59
C ILE A 168 -9.11 6.29 -36.65
#